data_AF-A0A850SF87-F1
#
_entry.id   AF-A0A850SF87-F1
#
_cell.length_a   1.000
_cell.length_b   1.000
_cell.length_c   1.000
_cell.angle_alpha   90.00
_cell.angle_beta   90.00
_cell.angle_gamma   90.00
#
_symmetry.space_group_name_H-M   'P 1'
#
loop_
_entity.id
_entity.type
_entity.pdbx_description
1 polymer ?
#
loop_
_entity_poly.entity_id
_entity_poly.type
_entity_poly.pdbx_seq_one_letter_code
_entity_poly.pdbx_strand_id
1 'polypeptide(L)'
;MNIDFTFAPWGMAFAAAMLIIGNGVWMNHLARNRAWLGWLLWSTSAMLILIIGAAIEQQLGNGSGIWAGLTSVNKENHWIVITLYALISIPGAASVLFRQPVIWTRLAVLTTAIIVLIPLGRQLQDPNDSRLLLSLGITAVAIALIWLWSKLLDCEPEHVRKTVPLEEMSQ
;
A
#
# COMPACT_ATOMS: atom_id res chain seq x y z
N MET A 1 -26.84 -13.98 -3.09
CA MET A 1 -25.67 -13.75 -2.22
C MET A 1 -26.01 -12.56 -1.34
N ASN A 2 -26.35 -12.77 -0.06
CA ASN A 2 -26.55 -11.68 0.88
C ASN A 2 -25.16 -11.19 1.30
N ILE A 3 -24.72 -10.06 0.75
CA ILE A 3 -23.48 -9.42 1.18
C ILE A 3 -23.75 -8.80 2.53
N ASP A 4 -23.04 -9.25 3.56
CA ASP A 4 -23.11 -8.63 4.88
C ASP A 4 -22.29 -7.35 4.88
N PHE A 5 -22.97 -6.21 4.69
CA PHE A 5 -22.35 -4.89 4.66
C PHE A 5 -21.83 -4.44 6.03
N THR A 6 -22.10 -5.18 7.10
CA THR A 6 -21.59 -4.90 8.46
C THR A 6 -20.06 -4.87 8.48
N PHE A 7 -19.41 -5.68 7.64
CA PHE A 7 -17.96 -5.82 7.60
C PHE A 7 -17.26 -4.94 6.57
N ALA A 8 -18.03 -4.19 5.78
CA ALA A 8 -17.47 -3.26 4.80
C ALA A 8 -16.43 -2.29 5.42
N PRO A 9 -16.65 -1.65 6.59
CA PRO A 9 -15.67 -0.74 7.19
C PRO A 9 -14.30 -1.37 7.44
N TRP A 10 -14.26 -2.64 7.84
CA TRP A 10 -13.02 -3.38 8.05
C TRP A 10 -12.25 -3.59 6.75
N GLY A 11 -12.95 -3.96 5.67
CA GLY A 11 -12.35 -4.07 4.34
C GLY A 11 -11.78 -2.74 3.84
N MET A 12 -12.50 -1.63 4.06
CA MET A 12 -12.04 -0.29 3.69
C MET A 12 -10.79 0.13 4.48
N ALA A 13 -10.77 -0.13 5.79
CA ALA A 13 -9.63 0.16 6.65
C ALA A 13 -8.41 -0.70 6.28
N PHE A 14 -8.62 -1.98 5.97
CA PHE A 14 -7.57 -2.89 5.52
C PHE A 14 -6.97 -2.45 4.17
N ALA A 15 -7.80 -2.02 3.21
CA ALA A 15 -7.34 -1.46 1.95
C ALA A 15 -6.48 -0.20 2.15
N ALA A 16 -6.89 0.70 3.05
CA ALA A 16 -6.09 1.86 3.40
C ALA A 16 -4.76 1.48 4.08
N ALA A 17 -4.76 0.51 4.97
CA ALA A 17 -3.55 0.00 5.60
C ALA A 17 -2.57 -0.59 4.57
N MET A 18 -3.06 -1.38 3.61
CA MET A 18 -2.25 -1.89 2.50
C MET A 18 -1.60 -0.76 1.70
N LEU A 19 -2.34 0.31 1.39
CA LEU A 19 -1.82 1.47 0.68
C LEU A 19 -0.70 2.17 1.48
N ILE A 20 -0.96 2.44 2.77
CA ILE A 20 -0.02 3.15 3.64
C ILE A 20 1.26 2.34 3.84
N ILE A 21 1.13 1.08 4.22
CA ILE A 21 2.28 0.21 4.50
C ILE A 21 3.04 -0.07 3.20
N GLY A 22 2.32 -0.43 2.13
CA GLY A 22 2.90 -0.74 0.84
C GLY A 22 3.76 0.38 0.28
N ASN A 23 3.27 1.62 0.32
CA ASN A 23 4.04 2.77 -0.16
C ASN A 23 5.05 3.28 0.89
N GLY A 24 4.72 3.28 2.18
CA GLY A 24 5.60 3.74 3.26
C GLY A 24 6.91 2.93 3.36
N VAL A 25 6.84 1.64 3.07
CA VAL A 25 8.00 0.74 3.00
C VAL A 25 8.97 1.11 1.87
N TRP A 26 8.50 1.76 0.80
CA TRP A 26 9.36 2.31 -0.24
C TRP A 26 9.77 3.76 0.05
N MET A 27 8.90 4.54 0.70
CA MET A 27 9.12 5.95 1.03
C MET A 27 9.94 6.12 2.32
N ASN A 28 11.17 5.62 2.33
CA ASN A 28 12.12 5.85 3.40
C ASN A 28 13.57 5.87 2.91
N HIS A 29 14.45 6.46 3.72
CA HIS A 29 15.86 6.63 3.40
C HIS A 29 16.60 5.31 3.09
N LEU A 30 16.21 4.18 3.72
CA LEU A 30 16.84 2.89 3.47
C LEU A 30 16.56 2.41 2.05
N ALA A 31 15.29 2.43 1.63
CA ALA A 31 14.86 2.04 0.30
C ALA A 31 15.42 3.01 -0.78
N ARG A 32 15.45 4.32 -0.49
CA ARG A 32 16.02 5.35 -1.37
C ARG A 32 17.51 5.15 -1.66
N ASN A 33 18.29 4.79 -0.64
CA ASN A 33 19.72 4.58 -0.79
C ASN A 33 20.04 3.21 -1.37
N ARG A 34 19.24 2.19 -1.02
CA ARG A 34 19.46 0.80 -1.46
C ARG A 34 18.12 0.14 -1.79
N ALA A 35 17.81 0.05 -3.08
CA ALA A 35 16.55 -0.52 -3.55
C ALA A 35 16.29 -1.97 -3.06
N TRP A 36 17.34 -2.76 -2.83
CA TRP A 36 17.20 -4.12 -2.28
C TRP A 36 16.64 -4.14 -0.85
N LEU A 37 16.94 -3.12 -0.03
CA LEU A 37 16.34 -2.97 1.30
C LEU A 37 14.84 -2.68 1.18
N GLY A 38 14.44 -1.91 0.17
CA GLY A 38 13.04 -1.71 -0.18
C GLY A 38 12.34 -3.03 -0.47
N TRP A 39 12.92 -3.90 -1.30
CA TRP A 39 12.39 -5.24 -1.58
C TRP A 39 12.29 -6.13 -0.33
N LEU A 40 13.29 -6.08 0.55
CA LEU A 40 13.29 -6.85 1.80
C LEU A 40 12.16 -6.39 2.73
N LEU A 41 12.06 -5.08 2.97
CA LEU A 41 11.01 -4.51 3.80
C LEU A 41 9.62 -4.76 3.18
N TRP A 42 9.51 -4.68 1.85
CA TRP A 42 8.26 -4.91 1.12
C TRP A 42 7.81 -6.36 1.24
N SER A 43 8.73 -7.33 1.11
CA SER A 43 8.42 -8.75 1.28
C SER A 43 8.00 -9.06 2.72
N THR A 44 8.70 -8.47 3.70
CA THR A 44 8.40 -8.67 5.12
C THR A 44 7.03 -8.09 5.48
N SER A 45 6.72 -6.89 4.97
CA SER A 45 5.41 -6.26 5.18
C SER A 45 4.29 -6.98 4.44
N ALA A 46 4.52 -7.55 3.26
CA ALA A 46 3.54 -8.39 2.56
C ALA A 46 3.13 -9.60 3.43
N MET A 47 4.09 -10.25 4.08
CA MET A 47 3.81 -11.34 5.01
C MET A 47 2.99 -10.87 6.22
N LEU A 48 3.29 -9.68 6.75
CA LEU A 48 2.55 -9.09 7.86
C LEU A 48 1.10 -8.74 7.45
N ILE A 49 0.89 -8.22 6.23
CA ILE A 49 -0.44 -7.97 5.67
C ILE A 49 -1.27 -9.25 5.57
N LEU A 50 -0.68 -10.38 5.17
CA LEU A 50 -1.36 -11.67 5.16
C LEU A 50 -1.81 -12.10 6.55
N ILE A 51 -0.94 -11.93 7.56
CA ILE A 51 -1.27 -12.26 8.95
C ILE A 51 -2.41 -11.39 9.45
N ILE A 52 -2.38 -10.07 9.18
CA ILE A 52 -3.46 -9.16 9.54
C ILE A 52 -4.75 -9.54 8.82
N GLY A 53 -4.70 -9.82 7.52
CA GLY A 53 -5.86 -10.24 6.73
C GLY A 53 -6.51 -11.51 7.30
N ALA A 54 -5.70 -12.51 7.61
CA ALA A 54 -6.17 -13.75 8.24
C ALA A 54 -6.76 -13.50 9.65
N ALA A 55 -6.18 -12.61 10.44
CA ALA A 55 -6.72 -12.24 11.75
C ALA A 55 -8.07 -11.50 11.64
N ILE A 56 -8.22 -10.61 10.65
CA ILE A 56 -9.49 -9.95 10.36
C ILE A 56 -10.53 -10.99 9.94
N GLU A 57 -10.22 -11.88 8.99
CA GLU A 57 -11.12 -12.95 8.58
C GLU A 57 -11.52 -13.85 9.76
N GLN A 58 -10.60 -14.17 10.67
CA GLN A 58 -10.92 -14.95 11.86
C GLN A 58 -11.85 -14.20 12.82
N GLN A 59 -11.66 -12.89 13.02
CA GLN A 59 -12.54 -12.10 13.88
C GLN A 59 -13.94 -11.93 13.27
N LEU A 60 -14.03 -12.01 11.94
CA LEU A 60 -15.27 -11.94 11.16
C LEU A 60 -15.98 -13.31 11.03
N GLY A 61 -15.23 -14.41 11.15
CA GLY A 61 -15.74 -15.78 11.12
C GLY A 61 -15.84 -16.41 12.52
N ASN A 62 -16.61 -17.50 12.66
CA ASN A 62 -16.68 -18.23 13.93
C ASN A 62 -15.35 -18.98 14.22
N GLY A 63 -14.40 -18.29 14.86
CA GLY A 63 -13.60 -18.81 15.98
C GLY A 63 -12.53 -19.89 15.75
N SER A 64 -12.26 -20.37 14.54
CA SER A 64 -11.11 -21.28 14.32
C SER A 64 -9.80 -20.47 14.27
N GLY A 65 -8.81 -20.81 15.11
CA GLY A 65 -7.56 -20.05 15.38
C GLY A 65 -6.84 -19.44 14.16
N ILE A 66 -5.99 -18.42 14.37
CA ILE A 66 -5.24 -17.69 13.31
C ILE A 66 -4.50 -18.65 12.37
N TRP A 67 -3.90 -19.70 12.96
CA TRP A 67 -3.19 -20.74 12.22
C TRP A 67 -4.10 -21.64 11.40
N ALA A 68 -5.32 -21.91 11.88
CA ALA A 68 -6.34 -22.62 11.10
C ALA A 68 -6.80 -21.73 9.94
N GLY A 69 -7.08 -20.44 10.18
CA GLY A 69 -7.35 -19.46 9.11
C GLY A 69 -6.26 -19.43 8.05
N LEU A 70 -5.00 -19.24 8.42
CA LEU A 70 -3.88 -19.21 7.46
C LEU A 70 -3.70 -20.50 6.64
N THR A 71 -4.12 -21.66 7.15
CA THR A 71 -3.96 -22.97 6.48
C THR A 71 -5.23 -23.48 5.81
N SER A 72 -6.40 -23.02 6.25
CA SER A 72 -7.73 -23.40 5.72
C SER A 72 -8.33 -22.36 4.79
N VAL A 73 -7.84 -21.12 4.81
CA VAL A 73 -8.27 -20.07 3.87
C VAL A 73 -7.87 -20.47 2.46
N ASN A 74 -8.83 -20.31 1.54
CA ASN A 74 -8.65 -20.61 0.12
C ASN A 74 -7.41 -19.88 -0.39
N LYS A 75 -6.43 -20.60 -0.94
CA LYS A 75 -5.14 -20.05 -1.41
C LYS A 75 -5.34 -18.85 -2.36
N GLU A 76 -6.48 -18.83 -3.04
CA GLU A 76 -6.98 -17.74 -3.86
C GLU A 76 -7.10 -16.40 -3.11
N ASN A 77 -7.63 -16.38 -1.88
CA ASN A 77 -7.77 -15.15 -1.10
C ASN A 77 -6.41 -14.52 -0.78
N HIS A 78 -5.45 -15.33 -0.31
CA HIS A 78 -4.09 -14.86 -0.04
C HIS A 78 -3.43 -14.31 -1.31
N TRP A 79 -3.64 -14.96 -2.45
CA TRP A 79 -3.12 -14.50 -3.73
C TRP A 79 -3.73 -13.16 -4.16
N ILE A 80 -5.05 -12.98 -3.99
CA ILE A 80 -5.73 -11.72 -4.26
C ILE A 80 -5.15 -10.60 -3.38
N VAL A 81 -5.02 -10.84 -2.07
CA VAL A 81 -4.48 -9.85 -1.13
C VAL A 81 -3.05 -9.45 -1.49
N ILE A 82 -2.16 -10.41 -1.78
CA ILE A 82 -0.78 -10.12 -2.17
C ILE A 82 -0.73 -9.34 -3.49
N THR A 83 -1.56 -9.72 -4.46
CA THR A 83 -1.60 -9.05 -5.77
C THR A 83 -2.09 -7.61 -5.62
N LEU A 84 -3.14 -7.38 -4.83
CA LEU A 84 -3.63 -6.03 -4.51
C LEU A 84 -2.56 -5.21 -3.78
N TYR A 85 -1.88 -5.81 -2.80
CA TYR A 85 -0.78 -5.17 -2.08
C TYR A 85 0.37 -4.78 -3.02
N ALA A 86 0.74 -5.66 -3.95
CA ALA A 86 1.74 -5.37 -4.96
C ALA A 86 1.31 -4.19 -5.84
N LEU A 87 0.11 -4.24 -6.42
CA LEU A 87 -0.41 -3.19 -7.31
C LEU A 87 -0.48 -1.82 -6.63
N ILE A 88 -0.99 -1.76 -5.40
CA ILE A 88 -1.17 -0.49 -4.69
C ILE A 88 0.16 0.12 -4.22
N SER A 89 1.22 -0.69 -4.11
CA SER A 89 2.57 -0.26 -3.73
C SER A 89 3.45 0.24 -4.89
N ILE A 90 2.97 0.09 -6.14
CA ILE A 90 3.71 0.50 -7.36
C ILE A 90 4.18 1.96 -7.32
N PRO A 91 3.37 2.96 -6.94
CA PRO A 91 3.81 4.36 -6.96
C PRO A 91 5.06 4.58 -6.09
N GLY A 92 5.08 4.02 -4.87
CA GLY A 92 6.24 4.05 -4.00
C GLY A 92 7.43 3.29 -4.59
N ALA A 93 7.24 2.06 -5.06
CA ALA A 93 8.31 1.24 -5.63
C ALA A 93 8.95 1.91 -6.86
N ALA A 94 8.13 2.36 -7.80
CA ALA A 94 8.56 3.04 -9.02
C ALA A 94 9.36 4.30 -8.69
N SER A 95 8.94 5.06 -7.68
CA SER A 95 9.66 6.28 -7.29
C SER A 95 11.09 6.01 -6.83
N VAL A 96 11.34 4.89 -6.15
CA VAL A 96 12.67 4.47 -5.70
C VAL A 96 13.48 3.93 -6.88
N LEU A 97 12.88 3.05 -7.69
CA LEU A 97 13.55 2.41 -8.83
C LEU A 97 13.97 3.44 -9.90
N PHE A 98 13.12 4.44 -10.15
CA PHE A 98 13.39 5.51 -11.10
C PHE A 98 14.06 6.74 -10.47
N ARG A 99 14.43 6.68 -9.17
CA ARG A 99 15.08 7.79 -8.45
C ARG A 99 14.31 9.12 -8.59
N GLN A 100 13.00 9.05 -8.48
CA GLN A 100 12.12 10.20 -8.60
C GLN A 100 12.27 11.11 -7.37
N PRO A 101 12.25 12.44 -7.54
CA PRO A 101 12.23 13.37 -6.41
C PRO A 101 11.10 13.10 -5.42
N VAL A 102 11.30 13.48 -4.17
CA VAL A 102 10.32 13.22 -3.10
C VAL A 102 8.97 13.86 -3.42
N ILE A 103 8.95 15.05 -4.03
CA ILE A 103 7.70 15.74 -4.39
C ILE A 103 6.84 14.92 -5.37
N TRP A 104 7.46 14.30 -6.37
CA TRP A 104 6.78 13.45 -7.35
C TRP A 104 6.29 12.15 -6.72
N THR A 105 7.07 11.61 -5.79
CA THR A 105 6.69 10.42 -5.03
C THR A 105 5.44 10.69 -4.19
N ARG A 106 5.44 11.79 -3.43
CA ARG A 106 4.29 12.22 -2.63
C ARG A 106 3.06 12.42 -3.51
N LEU A 107 3.21 13.13 -4.62
CA LEU A 107 2.10 13.36 -5.54
C LEU A 107 1.53 12.04 -6.08
N ALA A 108 2.38 11.12 -6.53
CA ALA A 108 1.92 9.83 -7.05
C ALA A 108 1.14 9.02 -6.01
N VAL A 109 1.68 8.89 -4.79
CA VAL A 109 1.06 8.09 -3.72
C VAL A 109 -0.23 8.74 -3.20
N LEU A 110 -0.25 10.06 -3.02
CA LEU A 110 -1.44 10.78 -2.57
C LEU A 110 -2.56 10.73 -3.62
N THR A 111 -2.21 10.89 -4.90
CA THR A 111 -3.18 10.74 -6.00
C THR A 111 -3.75 9.32 -6.05
N THR A 112 -2.92 8.28 -5.86
CA THR A 112 -3.42 6.90 -5.75
C THR A 112 -4.39 6.73 -4.57
N ALA A 113 -4.09 7.32 -3.41
CA ALA A 113 -5.01 7.26 -2.26
C ALA A 113 -6.37 7.89 -2.59
N ILE A 114 -6.38 9.04 -3.27
CA ILE A 114 -7.61 9.73 -3.69
C ILE A 114 -8.40 8.88 -4.70
N ILE A 115 -7.73 8.39 -5.74
CA ILE A 115 -8.37 7.62 -6.83
C ILE A 115 -8.91 6.28 -6.34
N VAL A 116 -8.23 5.63 -5.40
CA VAL A 116 -8.61 4.30 -4.92
C VAL A 116 -9.62 4.39 -3.77
N LEU A 117 -9.32 5.17 -2.72
CA LEU A 117 -10.08 5.10 -1.47
C LEU A 117 -11.39 5.89 -1.49
N ILE A 118 -11.47 7.03 -2.20
CA ILE A 118 -12.71 7.81 -2.28
C ILE A 118 -13.85 7.02 -2.92
N PRO A 119 -13.70 6.46 -4.15
CA PRO A 119 -14.79 5.74 -4.79
C PRO A 119 -15.11 4.41 -4.13
N LEU A 120 -14.22 3.89 -3.28
CA LEU A 120 -14.37 2.60 -2.62
C LEU A 120 -15.66 2.50 -1.78
N GLY A 121 -16.08 3.60 -1.15
CA GLY A 121 -17.37 3.66 -0.45
C GLY A 121 -18.55 3.34 -1.37
N ARG A 122 -18.60 3.98 -2.55
CA ARG A 122 -19.67 3.77 -3.54
C ARG A 122 -19.59 2.42 -4.24
N GLN A 123 -18.40 1.87 -4.40
CA GLN A 123 -18.18 0.57 -5.04
C GLN A 123 -18.73 -0.61 -4.21
N LEU A 124 -18.94 -0.42 -2.91
CA LEU A 124 -19.53 -1.45 -2.05
C LEU A 124 -20.99 -1.76 -2.41
N GLN A 125 -21.68 -0.92 -3.19
CA GLN A 125 -23.06 -1.14 -3.66
C GLN A 125 -24.06 -1.48 -2.54
N ASP A 126 -23.84 -0.96 -1.34
CA ASP A 126 -24.78 -1.10 -0.22
C ASP A 126 -26.07 -0.33 -0.57
N PRO A 127 -27.24 -1.02 -0.64
CA PRO A 127 -28.50 -0.42 -1.09
C PRO A 127 -29.04 0.64 -0.12
N ASN A 128 -28.54 0.69 1.11
CA ASN A 128 -29.04 1.60 2.16
C ASN A 128 -28.09 2.78 2.43
N ASP A 129 -26.78 2.61 2.22
CA ASP A 129 -25.79 3.67 2.46
C ASP A 129 -24.57 3.53 1.54
N SER A 130 -24.27 4.56 0.76
CA SER A 130 -23.07 4.61 -0.10
C SER A 130 -21.73 4.69 0.65
N ARG A 131 -21.73 4.79 1.99
CA ARG A 131 -20.55 4.81 2.89
C ARG A 131 -19.47 5.82 2.46
N LEU A 132 -19.86 6.84 1.71
CA LEU A 132 -18.93 7.81 1.11
C LEU A 132 -18.28 8.70 2.16
N LEU A 133 -19.01 9.03 3.23
CA LEU A 133 -18.44 9.81 4.33
C LEU A 133 -17.33 9.03 5.04
N LEU A 134 -17.53 7.72 5.24
CA LEU A 134 -16.52 6.83 5.78
C LEU A 134 -15.31 6.72 4.84
N SER A 135 -15.54 6.58 3.53
CA SER A 135 -14.45 6.51 2.54
C SER A 135 -13.61 7.79 2.51
N LEU A 136 -14.26 8.96 2.58
CA LEU A 136 -13.58 10.25 2.69
C LEU A 136 -12.76 10.37 3.99
N GLY A 137 -13.34 9.94 5.12
CA GLY A 137 -12.64 9.94 6.41
C GLY A 137 -11.39 9.07 6.40
N ILE A 138 -11.51 7.83 5.89
CA ILE A 138 -10.39 6.90 5.75
C ILE A 138 -9.34 7.47 4.79
N THR A 139 -9.76 8.07 3.67
CA THR A 139 -8.85 8.71 2.71
C THR A 139 -8.07 9.85 3.35
N ALA A 140 -8.73 10.72 4.11
CA ALA A 140 -8.09 11.85 4.78
C ALA A 140 -7.04 11.38 5.80
N VAL A 141 -7.37 10.35 6.59
CA VAL A 141 -6.44 9.73 7.54
C VAL A 141 -5.25 9.10 6.81
N ALA A 142 -5.49 8.35 5.73
CA ALA A 142 -4.43 7.73 4.94
C ALA A 142 -3.47 8.76 4.34
N ILE A 143 -4.01 9.84 3.77
CA ILE A 143 -3.22 10.96 3.24
C ILE A 143 -2.37 11.59 4.34
N ALA A 144 -2.94 11.87 5.51
CA ALA A 144 -2.22 12.45 6.63
C ALA A 144 -1.08 11.54 7.11
N LEU A 145 -1.32 10.23 7.21
CA LEU A 145 -0.31 9.25 7.61
C LEU A 145 0.81 9.13 6.57
N ILE A 146 0.50 9.06 5.28
CA ILE A 146 1.50 9.02 4.21
C ILE A 146 2.34 10.29 4.19
N TRP A 147 1.70 11.44 4.38
CA TRP A 147 2.39 12.71 4.43
C TRP A 147 3.34 12.79 5.63
N LEU A 148 2.87 12.39 6.82
CA LEU A 148 3.67 12.30 8.03
C LEU A 148 4.86 11.34 7.83
N TRP A 149 4.60 10.15 7.31
CA TRP A 149 5.60 9.14 7.02
C TRP A 149 6.69 9.68 6.08
N SER A 150 6.28 10.31 4.99
CA SER A 150 7.19 10.90 4.01
C SER A 150 7.98 12.09 4.55
N LYS A 151 7.48 12.79 5.58
CA LYS A 151 8.23 13.86 6.25
C LYS A 151 9.25 13.32 7.23
N LEU A 152 8.96 12.20 7.89
CA LEU A 152 9.82 11.62 8.91
C LEU A 152 10.92 10.72 8.34
N LEU A 153 10.61 9.96 7.29
CA LEU A 153 11.45 8.83 6.87
C LEU A 153 12.02 8.97 5.44
N ASP A 154 11.35 9.70 4.55
CA ASP A 154 11.74 9.80 3.13
C ASP A 154 12.86 10.82 2.91
N CYS A 155 13.66 10.63 1.86
CA CYS A 155 14.77 11.52 1.52
C CYS A 155 14.93 11.66 0.00
N GLU A 156 15.61 12.73 -0.42
CA GLU A 156 15.92 12.90 -1.84
C GLU A 156 16.85 11.79 -2.33
N PRO A 157 16.68 11.31 -3.58
CA PRO A 157 17.52 10.27 -4.14
C PRO A 157 18.92 10.79 -4.43
N GLU A 158 19.94 9.98 -4.14
CA GLU A 158 21.33 10.29 -4.51
C GLU A 158 21.48 10.29 -6.04
N HIS A 159 21.84 11.44 -6.59
CA HIS A 159 22.12 11.59 -8.01
C HIS A 159 23.57 11.18 -8.28
N VAL A 160 23.79 9.89 -8.56
CA VAL A 160 25.08 9.45 -9.11
C VAL A 160 25.19 10.02 -10.53
N ARG A 161 25.89 11.15 -10.67
CA ARG A 161 26.22 11.73 -11.97
C ARG A 161 26.98 10.66 -12.75
N LYS A 162 26.42 10.16 -13.86
CA LYS A 162 27.24 9.46 -14.86
C LYS A 162 28.21 10.50 -15.40
N THR A 163 29.44 10.50 -14.89
CA THR A 163 30.54 11.17 -15.57
C THR A 163 30.76 10.39 -16.85
N VAL A 164 30.19 10.87 -17.95
CA VAL A 164 30.55 10.39 -19.28
C VAL A 164 32.06 10.61 -19.40
N PRO A 165 32.87 9.57 -19.65
CA PRO A 165 34.28 9.77 -19.97
C PRO A 165 34.34 10.73 -21.16
N LEU A 166 35.10 11.82 -21.02
CA LEU A 166 35.26 12.86 -22.05
C LEU A 166 35.80 12.34 -23.40
N GLU A 167 36.23 11.08 -23.46
CA GLU A 167 36.78 10.41 -24.64
C GLU A 167 35.73 10.16 -25.75
N GLU A 168 34.43 10.17 -25.44
CA GLU A 168 33.36 9.95 -26.44
C GLU A 168 32.81 11.24 -27.07
N MET A 169 33.25 12.43 -26.64
CA MET A 169 32.82 13.71 -27.26
C MET A 169 33.73 14.18 -28.41
N SER A 170 34.81 13.45 -28.72
CA SER A 170 35.81 13.82 -29.73
C SER A 170 35.89 12.88 -30.93
N GLN A 171 34.87 12.06 -31.18
CA GLN A 171 34.68 11.33 -32.44
C GLN A 171 33.48 11.89 -33.21
#